data_AF-A0A7X7PM11-F1
#
_entry.id   AF-A0A7X7PM11-F1
#
_cell.length_a   1.000
_cell.length_b   1.000
_cell.length_c   1.000
_cell.angle_alpha   90.00
_cell.angle_beta   90.00
_cell.angle_gamma   90.00
#
_symmetry.space_group_name_H-M   'P 1'
#
loop_
_entity.id
_entity.type
_entity.pdbx_description
1 polymer ?
#
loop_
_entity_poly.entity_id
_entity_poly.type
_entity_poly.pdbx_seq_one_letter_code
_entity_poly.pdbx_strand_id
1 'polypeptide(L)' 'MTRPVALHHGPTLADALRELTDAARSGAARCPWCTSRSVRWTIEEGWPARDVLCCDACGSRLELDRPLRKKAVA' A
#
# COMPACT_ATOMS: atom_id res chain seq x y z
N MET A 1 37.17 -6.62 -20.57
CA MET A 1 36.02 -5.75 -20.91
C MET A 1 34.86 -6.12 -19.98
N THR A 2 34.62 -5.32 -18.95
CA THR A 2 33.53 -5.53 -17.98
C THR A 2 32.24 -4.96 -18.58
N ARG A 3 31.27 -5.82 -18.91
CA ARG A 3 29.94 -5.39 -19.38
C ARG A 3 29.20 -4.73 -18.20
N PRO A 4 28.59 -3.54 -18.37
CA PRO A 4 27.74 -2.97 -17.35
C PRO A 4 26.51 -3.88 -17.15
N VAL A 5 26.27 -4.30 -15.92
CA VAL A 5 25.01 -4.94 -15.53
C VAL A 5 23.95 -3.85 -15.53
N ALA A 6 22.98 -3.95 -16.45
CA ALA A 6 21.79 -3.12 -16.40
C ALA A 6 21.00 -3.50 -15.15
N LEU A 7 20.93 -2.61 -14.16
CA LEU A 7 20.04 -2.77 -13.02
C LEU A 7 18.61 -2.66 -13.52
N HIS A 8 17.88 -3.77 -13.51
CA HIS A 8 16.46 -3.76 -13.83
C HIS A 8 15.73 -2.89 -12.81
N HIS A 9 15.20 -1.75 -13.26
CA HIS A 9 14.36 -0.87 -12.45
C HIS A 9 12.93 -1.44 -12.44
N GLY A 10 12.78 -2.57 -11.75
CA GLY A 10 11.47 -3.19 -11.54
C GLY A 10 10.64 -2.42 -10.50
N PRO A 11 9.31 -2.57 -10.53
CA PRO A 11 8.45 -1.98 -9.50
C PRO A 11 8.89 -2.48 -8.13
N THR A 12 9.02 -1.55 -7.20
CA THR A 12 9.40 -1.85 -5.83
C THR A 12 8.17 -2.27 -5.02
N LEU A 13 8.42 -2.88 -3.85
CA LEU A 13 7.34 -3.11 -2.87
C LEU A 13 6.64 -1.80 -2.49
N ALA A 14 7.37 -0.69 -2.44
CA ALA A 14 6.79 0.62 -2.13
C ALA A 14 5.82 1.09 -3.24
N ASP A 15 6.09 0.78 -4.50
CA ASP A 15 5.19 1.09 -5.61
C ASP A 15 3.90 0.28 -5.51
N ALA A 16 4.00 -1.02 -5.22
CA ALA A 16 2.83 -1.88 -5.00
C ALA A 16 1.98 -1.41 -3.81
N LEU A 17 2.60 -0.94 -2.72
CA LEU A 17 1.88 -0.41 -1.56
C LEU A 17 1.20 0.94 -1.87
N ARG A 18 1.80 1.80 -2.71
CA ARG A 18 1.16 3.04 -3.19
C ARG A 18 -0.07 2.73 -4.04
N GLU A 19 0.06 1.84 -5.01
CA GLU A 19 -1.05 1.42 -5.86
C GLU A 19 -2.19 0.82 -5.04
N LEU A 20 -1.88 -0.02 -4.04
CA LEU A 20 -2.89 -0.57 -3.12
C LEU A 20 -3.60 0.53 -2.33
N THR A 21 -2.86 1.55 -1.87
CA THR A 21 -3.41 2.68 -1.12
C THR A 21 -4.34 3.53 -1.99
N ASP A 22 -3.94 3.81 -3.23
CA ASP A 22 -4.76 4.59 -4.17
C ASP A 22 -6.00 3.81 -4.62
N ALA A 23 -5.85 2.51 -4.84
CA ALA A 23 -6.97 1.59 -5.07
C ALA A 23 -7.93 1.58 -3.87
N ALA A 24 -7.42 1.62 -2.63
CA ALA A 24 -8.25 1.62 -1.43
C ALA A 24 -9.08 2.90 -1.30
N ARG A 25 -8.48 4.06 -1.59
CA ARG A 25 -9.19 5.35 -1.60
C ARG A 25 -10.23 5.47 -2.72
N SER A 26 -9.98 4.84 -3.86
CA SER A 26 -10.94 4.82 -4.98
C SER A 26 -12.00 3.70 -4.86
N GLY A 27 -11.95 2.87 -3.81
CA GLY A 27 -12.86 1.73 -3.64
C GLY A 27 -12.58 0.54 -4.58
N ALA A 28 -11.44 0.56 -5.28
CA ALA A 28 -11.01 -0.49 -6.21
C ALA A 28 -10.02 -1.50 -5.59
N ALA A 29 -9.66 -1.34 -4.31
CA ALA A 29 -8.68 -2.21 -3.66
C ALA A 29 -9.12 -3.68 -3.60
N ARG A 30 -8.11 -4.53 -3.57
CA ARG A 30 -8.24 -5.96 -3.30
C ARG A 30 -7.35 -6.34 -2.14
N CYS A 31 -7.79 -7.34 -1.38
CA CYS A 31 -6.97 -7.92 -0.34
C CYS A 31 -5.69 -8.50 -0.96
N PRO A 32 -4.48 -8.11 -0.49
CA PRO A 32 -3.24 -8.63 -1.04
C PRO A 32 -3.01 -10.11 -0.73
N TRP A 33 -3.74 -10.67 0.24
CA TRP A 33 -3.63 -12.08 0.63
C TRP A 33 -4.63 -12.99 -0.06
N CYS A 34 -5.92 -12.63 -0.05
CA CYS A 34 -6.99 -13.49 -0.58
C CYS A 34 -7.61 -12.97 -1.88
N THR A 35 -7.17 -11.81 -2.39
CA THR A 35 -7.65 -11.14 -3.62
C THR A 35 -9.12 -10.68 -3.61
N SER A 36 -9.82 -10.87 -2.50
CA SER A 36 -11.21 -10.41 -2.32
C SER A 36 -11.33 -8.89 -2.45
N ARG A 37 -12.45 -8.43 -2.98
CA ARG A 37 -12.83 -7.02 -3.05
C ARG A 37 -13.58 -6.53 -1.79
N SER A 38 -13.90 -7.44 -0.87
CA SER A 38 -14.51 -7.12 0.42
C SER A 38 -13.47 -6.54 1.35
N VAL A 39 -13.01 -5.33 1.03
CA VAL A 39 -12.02 -4.58 1.80
C VAL A 39 -12.61 -3.28 2.30
N ARG A 40 -12.30 -2.95 3.55
CA ARG A 40 -12.70 -1.73 4.23
C ARG A 40 -11.47 -0.92 4.57
N TRP A 41 -11.50 0.36 4.23
CA TRP A 41 -10.49 1.32 4.64
C TRP A 41 -10.97 2.09 5.86
N THR A 42 -10.15 2.13 6.91
CA THR A 42 -10.41 2.91 8.12
C THR A 42 -9.18 3.72 8.48
N ILE A 43 -9.40 4.91 9.03
CA ILE A 43 -8.32 5.73 9.59
C ILE A 43 -8.40 5.56 11.10
N GLU A 44 -7.31 5.09 11.70
CA GLU A 44 -7.17 5.06 13.15
C GLU A 44 -6.53 6.37 13.61
N GLU A 45 -7.34 7.20 14.27
CA GLU A 45 -6.92 8.46 14.84
C GLU A 45 -6.17 8.20 16.15
N GLY A 46 -4.85 8.06 16.05
CA GLY A 46 -3.88 7.99 17.14
C GLY A 46 -2.60 8.70 16.74
N TRP A 47 -1.62 8.82 17.64
CA TRP A 47 -0.28 9.29 17.27
C TRP A 47 0.69 8.09 17.23
N PRO A 48 1.27 7.75 16.06
CA PRO A 48 1.01 8.30 14.73
C PRO A 48 -0.33 7.82 14.14
N ALA A 49 -0.94 8.62 13.27
CA ALA A 49 -2.17 8.22 12.59
C ALA A 49 -1.86 7.10 11.60
N ARG A 50 -2.72 6.08 11.55
CA ARG A 50 -2.56 4.93 10.66
C ARG A 50 -3.74 4.78 9.73
N ASP A 51 -3.40 4.48 8.49
CA ASP A 51 -4.35 4.02 7.50
C ASP A 51 -4.44 2.49 7.64
N VAL A 52 -5.65 1.94 7.78
CA VAL A 52 -5.86 0.51 8.02
C VAL A 52 -6.76 -0.05 6.93
N LEU A 53 -6.30 -1.13 6.28
CA LEU A 53 -7.07 -1.90 5.31
C LEU A 53 -7.44 -3.25 5.93
N CYS A 54 -8.73 -3.47 6.13
CA CYS A 54 -9.29 -4.72 6.66
C CYS A 54 -9.98 -5.49 5.53
N CYS A 55 -9.79 -6.80 5.46
CA CYS A 55 -10.55 -7.66 4.55
C CYS A 55 -11.62 -8.44 5.31
N ASP A 56 -12.88 -8.24 4.94
CA ASP A 56 -14.03 -8.93 5.55
C ASP A 56 -14.09 -10.42 5.15
N ALA A 57 -13.38 -10.83 4.09
CA ALA A 57 -13.41 -12.21 3.60
C ALA A 57 -12.40 -13.15 4.30
N CYS A 58 -11.19 -12.67 4.58
CA CYS A 58 -10.15 -13.47 5.25
C CYS A 58 -9.72 -12.93 6.61
N GLY A 59 -10.29 -11.81 7.06
CA GLY A 59 -9.97 -11.17 8.34
C GLY A 59 -8.61 -10.49 8.38
N SER A 60 -7.86 -10.45 7.28
CA SER A 60 -6.52 -9.85 7.27
C SER A 60 -6.60 -8.33 7.45
N ARG A 61 -5.64 -7.79 8.22
CA ARG A 61 -5.50 -6.37 8.54
C ARG A 61 -4.13 -5.89 8.11
N LEU A 62 -4.09 -4.84 7.30
CA LEU A 62 -2.87 -4.17 6.86
C LEU A 62 -2.83 -2.77 7.49
N GLU A 63 -1.78 -2.49 8.26
CA GLU A 63 -1.51 -1.16 8.81
C GLU A 63 -0.51 -0.43 7.92
N LEU A 64 -0.82 0.80 7.53
CA LEU A 64 0.00 1.66 6.71
C LEU A 64 0.27 2.95 7.51
N ASP A 65 1.54 3.18 7.82
CA ASP A 65 1.96 4.39 8.50
C ASP A 65 1.76 5.61 7.58
N ARG A 66 0.88 6.51 8.02
CA ARG A 66 0.61 7.80 7.37
C ARG A 66 1.81 8.75 7.29
N PRO A 67 2.85 8.72 8.16
CA PRO A 67 3.98 9.66 8.04
C PRO A 67 4.78 9.59 6.72
N LEU A 68 4.57 8.58 5.88
CA LEU A 68 5.11 8.57 4.50
C LEU A 68 4.38 9.52 3.52
N ARG A 69 3.31 10.22 3.95
CA ARG A 69 2.56 11.18 3.12
C ARG A 69 3.21 12.58 2.96
N LYS A 70 4.34 12.88 3.62
CA LYS A 70 5.10 14.15 3.46
C LYS A 70 6.59 13.80 3.39
N LYS A 71 7.36 14.09 2.34
CA LYS A 71 7.42 15.26 1.44
C LYS A 71 7.62 14.83 -0.02
N ALA A 72 6.69 15.17 -0.91
CA ALA A 72 7.12 15.65 -2.23
C ALA A 72 7.58 17.10 -2.01
N VAL A 73 8.90 17.31 -1.98
CA VAL A 73 9.50 18.64 -2.17
C VAL A 73 9.92 18.69 -3.63
N ALA A 74 9.21 19.53 -4.38
CA ALA A 74 9.53 20.24 -5.62
C ALA A 74 8.24 20.37 -6.45
#